data_AF-A0AAW2WZN4-F1
#
_entry.id   AF-A0AAW2WZN4-F1
#
_cell.length_a   1.000
_cell.length_b   1.000
_cell.length_c   1.000
_cell.angle_alpha   90.00
_cell.angle_beta   90.00
_cell.angle_gamma   90.00
#
_symmetry.space_group_name_H-M   'P 1'
#
loop_
_entity.id
_entity.type
_entity.pdbx_description
1 polymer ?
#
loop_
_entity_poly.entity_id
_entity_poly.type
_entity_poly.pdbx_seq_one_letter_code
_entity_poly.pdbx_strand_id
1 'polypeptide(L)'
;MEDGKDPLVLNRAGQTRVLPQRLLQLLVLFLFLCLIFSAVSIHMIRYFGVYSTVSPIRPNLLPRNGEELRNLDQWINPPSTLMHNLSDKELFGRALSLPHLEKYPFKRVPKIAFMFLTKGPLPLAPLWERFFKGNEGRYSIYIHSLPSFEADFPSSSVFYKRQTPSQVLRRLQVL
;
A
#
# COMPACT_ATOMS: atom_id res chain seq x y z
N MET A 1 23.23 85.91 -40.11
CA MET A 1 21.87 85.73 -39.57
C MET A 1 21.28 84.56 -40.35
N GLU A 2 21.20 83.33 -39.87
CA GLU A 2 21.40 82.65 -38.58
C GLU A 2 21.86 81.22 -38.96
N ASP A 3 23.07 80.79 -38.66
CA ASP A 3 23.49 80.02 -37.47
C ASP A 3 22.50 78.98 -36.90
N GLY A 4 22.95 77.72 -36.93
CA GLY A 4 22.70 76.72 -35.89
C GLY A 4 21.58 75.71 -36.21
N LYS A 5 21.66 74.42 -35.89
CA LYS A 5 22.60 73.61 -35.09
C LYS A 5 21.90 72.25 -35.01
N ASP A 6 22.44 71.21 -35.62
CA ASP A 6 21.96 69.84 -35.34
C ASP A 6 22.48 69.40 -33.97
N PRO A 7 21.66 68.72 -33.15
CA PRO A 7 22.17 67.80 -32.16
C PRO A 7 21.63 66.39 -32.42
N LEU A 8 22.54 65.54 -32.87
CA LEU A 8 22.80 64.19 -32.37
C LEU A 8 21.88 63.75 -31.21
N VAL A 9 20.79 63.03 -31.52
CA VAL A 9 20.08 62.21 -30.53
C VAL A 9 20.66 60.80 -30.58
N LEU A 10 21.77 60.66 -29.85
CA LEU A 10 22.29 59.38 -29.38
C LEU A 10 21.34 58.81 -28.31
N ASN A 11 21.18 57.49 -28.32
CA ASN A 11 20.67 56.66 -27.22
C ASN A 11 19.18 56.79 -26.84
N ARG A 12 18.34 55.96 -27.46
CA ARG A 12 17.31 55.24 -26.67
C ARG A 12 17.78 53.80 -26.47
N ALA A 13 18.64 53.67 -25.46
CA ALA A 13 19.05 52.42 -24.85
C ALA A 13 17.84 51.54 -24.51
N GLY A 14 18.04 50.22 -24.60
CA GLY A 14 17.03 49.21 -24.40
C GLY A 14 16.20 49.44 -23.15
N GLN A 15 14.88 49.46 -23.31
CA GLN A 15 13.98 49.17 -22.21
C GLN A 15 14.22 47.71 -21.82
N THR A 16 15.11 47.49 -20.85
CA THR A 16 15.05 46.32 -20.01
C THR A 16 13.66 46.36 -19.40
N ARG A 17 12.76 45.54 -19.95
CA ARG A 17 11.38 45.44 -19.48
C ARG A 17 11.47 45.01 -18.03
N VAL A 18 11.40 45.99 -17.13
CA VAL A 18 11.34 45.79 -15.69
C VAL A 18 10.11 44.92 -15.50
N LEU A 19 10.37 43.63 -15.30
CA LEU A 19 9.36 42.59 -15.16
C LEU A 19 8.33 43.13 -14.17
N PRO A 20 7.03 43.18 -14.53
CA PRO A 20 6.06 43.98 -13.80
C PRO A 20 6.16 43.58 -12.34
N GLN A 21 6.51 44.52 -11.46
CA GLN A 21 6.88 44.26 -10.06
C GLN A 21 5.82 43.42 -9.33
N ARG A 22 4.55 43.53 -9.76
CA ARG A 22 3.41 42.71 -9.33
C ARG A 22 3.57 41.23 -9.66
N LEU A 23 4.02 40.90 -10.86
CA LEU A 23 4.29 39.52 -11.28
C LEU A 23 5.46 38.93 -10.51
N LEU A 24 6.51 39.72 -10.25
CA LEU A 24 7.64 39.28 -9.41
C LEU A 24 7.17 38.99 -7.98
N GLN A 25 6.33 39.85 -7.40
CA GLN A 25 5.73 39.63 -6.07
C GLN A 25 4.88 38.36 -6.02
N LEU A 26 4.03 38.13 -7.04
CA LEU A 26 3.22 36.91 -7.14
C LEU A 26 4.09 35.66 -7.28
N LEU A 27 5.16 35.74 -8.07
CA LEU A 27 6.10 34.63 -8.27
C LEU A 27 6.84 34.29 -6.97
N VAL A 28 7.32 35.29 -6.23
CA VAL A 28 7.97 35.06 -4.94
C VAL A 28 7.00 34.44 -3.92
N LEU A 29 5.76 34.93 -3.85
CA LEU A 29 4.72 34.36 -2.98
C LEU A 29 4.40 32.91 -3.36
N PHE A 30 4.29 32.61 -4.66
CA PHE A 30 4.06 31.26 -5.16
C PHE A 30 5.22 30.32 -4.82
N LEU A 31 6.48 30.75 -4.99
CA LEU A 31 7.65 29.97 -4.61
C LEU A 31 7.67 29.67 -3.10
N PHE A 32 7.33 30.65 -2.26
CA PHE A 32 7.23 30.43 -0.82
C PHE A 32 6.14 29.41 -0.47
N LEU A 33 4.96 29.53 -1.09
CA LEU A 33 3.87 28.57 -0.88
C LEU A 33 4.28 27.14 -1.28
N CYS A 34 4.96 26.99 -2.41
CA CYS A 34 5.49 25.72 -2.87
C CYS A 34 6.54 25.13 -1.90
N LEU A 35 7.42 25.96 -1.35
CA LEU A 35 8.42 25.52 -0.36
C LEU A 35 7.76 25.05 0.94
N ILE A 36 6.78 25.79 1.44
CA ILE A 36 6.02 25.40 2.64
C ILE A 36 5.24 24.11 2.39
N PHE A 37 4.52 24.01 1.27
CA PHE A 37 3.79 22.80 0.90
C PHE A 37 4.72 21.59 0.76
N SER A 38 5.88 21.78 0.13
CA SER A 38 6.91 20.74 0.00
C SER A 38 7.44 20.29 1.37
N ALA A 39 7.75 21.23 2.27
CA ALA A 39 8.20 20.92 3.62
C ALA A 39 7.14 20.15 4.42
N VAL A 40 5.87 20.58 4.35
CA VAL A 40 4.74 19.87 4.98
C VAL A 40 4.58 18.48 4.38
N SER A 41 4.64 18.33 3.05
CA SER A 41 4.56 17.03 2.37
C SER A 41 5.67 16.09 2.83
N ILE A 42 6.92 16.56 2.90
CA ILE A 42 8.06 15.78 3.39
C ILE A 42 7.87 15.40 4.87
N HIS A 43 7.38 16.34 5.69
CA HIS A 43 7.13 16.10 7.10
C HIS A 43 6.02 15.06 7.31
N MET A 44 4.92 15.16 6.54
CA MET A 44 3.81 14.21 6.57
C MET A 44 4.24 12.82 6.09
N ILE A 45 5.05 12.71 5.03
CA ILE A 45 5.57 11.42 4.55
C ILE A 45 6.46 10.75 5.62
N ARG A 46 7.31 11.52 6.30
CA ARG A 46 8.17 10.99 7.38
C ARG A 46 7.37 10.60 8.62
N TYR A 47 6.40 11.42 9.02
CA TYR A 47 5.47 11.11 10.10
C TYR A 47 4.73 9.80 9.78
N PHE A 48 4.09 9.72 8.61
CA PHE A 48 3.31 8.55 8.18
C PHE A 48 4.15 7.28 7.95
N GLY A 49 5.38 7.42 7.44
CA GLY A 49 6.32 6.31 7.26
C GLY A 49 6.79 5.69 8.59
N VAL A 50 6.84 6.47 9.67
CA VAL A 50 7.20 6.00 11.02
C VAL A 50 6.02 5.29 11.71
N TYR A 51 4.76 5.67 11.44
CA TYR A 51 3.60 4.90 11.95
C TYR A 51 3.33 3.61 11.18
N SER A 52 3.80 3.50 9.94
CA SER A 52 3.60 2.32 9.09
C SER A 52 4.59 1.18 9.36
N THR A 53 5.64 1.43 10.15
CA THR A 53 6.48 0.36 10.69
C THR A 53 5.84 -0.16 11.96
N VAL A 54 5.09 -1.26 11.81
CA VAL A 54 4.73 -2.15 12.90
C VAL A 54 5.95 -2.31 13.81
N SER A 55 5.81 -1.85 15.05
CA SER A 55 6.77 -2.04 16.12
C SER A 55 7.18 -3.52 16.18
N PRO A 56 8.47 -3.89 16.04
CA PRO A 56 8.87 -5.24 16.33
C PRO A 56 8.80 -5.39 17.85
N ILE A 57 7.71 -5.97 18.35
CA ILE A 57 7.71 -6.53 19.70
C ILE A 57 8.80 -7.59 19.69
N ARG A 58 9.89 -7.30 20.41
CA ARG A 58 11.04 -8.20 20.58
C ARG A 58 10.83 -8.99 21.88
N PRO A 59 10.27 -10.22 21.85
CA PRO A 59 10.50 -11.13 22.95
C PRO A 59 11.94 -11.65 22.83
N ASN A 60 12.77 -11.30 23.79
CA ASN A 60 14.15 -11.80 23.93
C ASN A 60 14.12 -13.31 24.24
N LEU A 61 14.13 -14.19 23.25
CA LEU A 61 14.38 -15.62 23.48
C LEU A 61 15.12 -16.23 22.27
N LEU A 62 16.44 -16.43 22.44
CA LEU A 62 17.27 -17.35 21.66
C LEU A 62 17.71 -18.48 22.60
N PRO A 63 17.68 -19.76 22.18
CA PRO A 63 18.90 -20.51 21.79
C PRO A 63 18.65 -21.38 20.51
N ARG A 64 19.53 -21.39 19.49
CA ARG A 64 20.75 -22.21 19.30
C ARG A 64 20.48 -23.74 19.25
N ASN A 65 20.53 -24.36 18.05
CA ASN A 65 21.21 -25.64 17.71
C ASN A 65 20.92 -26.13 16.26
N GLY A 66 21.89 -26.77 15.60
CA GLY A 66 21.90 -27.16 14.17
C GLY A 66 21.06 -28.38 13.76
N GLU A 67 20.13 -28.81 14.60
CA GLU A 67 19.21 -29.94 14.34
C GLU A 67 17.85 -29.51 13.74
N GLU A 68 17.61 -28.19 13.67
CA GLU A 68 16.38 -27.61 13.10
C GLU A 68 16.23 -27.79 11.58
N LEU A 69 17.33 -27.94 10.83
CA LEU A 69 17.27 -27.95 9.37
C LEU A 69 16.48 -29.17 8.82
N ARG A 70 16.58 -30.34 9.46
CA ARG A 70 15.85 -31.56 9.05
C ARG A 70 14.35 -31.52 9.38
N ASN A 71 13.98 -30.79 10.43
CA ASN A 71 12.57 -30.61 10.81
C ASN A 71 11.86 -29.56 9.95
N LEU A 72 12.62 -28.63 9.36
CA LEU A 72 12.07 -27.59 8.51
C LEU A 72 11.49 -28.14 7.20
N ASP A 73 12.10 -29.16 6.61
CA ASP A 73 11.62 -29.78 5.36
C ASP A 73 10.21 -30.39 5.53
N GLN A 74 9.93 -30.94 6.71
CA GLN A 74 8.62 -31.46 7.10
C GLN A 74 7.60 -30.34 7.37
N TRP A 75 8.06 -29.15 7.75
CA TRP A 75 7.23 -27.97 7.97
C TRP A 75 6.82 -27.26 6.67
N ILE A 76 7.70 -27.25 5.67
CA ILE A 76 7.49 -26.57 4.39
C ILE A 76 6.55 -27.36 3.48
N ASN A 77 6.57 -28.69 3.57
CA ASN A 77 5.75 -29.57 2.76
C ASN A 77 4.60 -30.13 3.60
N PRO A 78 3.37 -29.58 3.50
CA PRO A 78 2.23 -30.18 4.19
C PRO A 78 2.03 -31.61 3.67
N PRO A 79 1.85 -32.62 4.55
CA PRO A 79 1.44 -33.95 4.12
C PRO A 79 0.17 -33.84 3.27
N SER A 80 0.12 -34.55 2.15
CA SER A 80 -1.02 -34.55 1.20
C SER A 80 -2.34 -35.02 1.83
N THR A 81 -2.30 -35.59 3.03
CA THR A 81 -3.44 -36.00 3.85
C THR A 81 -3.76 -34.92 4.90
N LEU A 82 -4.52 -33.91 4.48
CA LEU A 82 -5.05 -32.80 5.30
C LEU A 82 -6.14 -33.25 6.31
N MET A 83 -5.81 -34.14 7.24
CA MET A 83 -6.62 -34.45 8.42
C MET A 83 -5.65 -34.52 9.61
N HIS A 84 -5.45 -33.39 10.29
CA HIS A 84 -4.39 -33.23 11.29
C HIS A 84 -4.74 -33.93 12.61
N ASN A 85 -3.94 -34.93 13.01
CA ASN A 85 -3.92 -35.51 14.36
C ASN A 85 -2.97 -34.67 15.24
N LEU A 86 -3.27 -33.38 15.41
CA LEU A 86 -2.47 -32.47 16.24
C LEU A 86 -3.34 -31.87 17.31
N SER A 87 -2.87 -31.90 18.55
CA SER A 87 -3.54 -31.30 19.70
C SER A 87 -3.46 -29.77 19.65
N ASP A 88 -4.42 -29.09 20.29
CA ASP A 88 -4.45 -27.62 20.33
C ASP A 88 -3.17 -27.00 20.91
N LYS A 89 -2.50 -27.70 21.84
CA LYS A 89 -1.22 -27.26 22.40
C LYS A 89 -0.11 -27.27 21.35
N GLU A 90 -0.10 -28.27 20.47
CA GLU A 90 0.84 -28.38 19.36
C GLU A 90 0.50 -27.37 18.26
N LEU A 91 -0.79 -27.14 17.98
CA LEU A 91 -1.24 -26.09 17.05
C LEU A 91 -0.87 -24.69 17.56
N PHE A 92 -1.06 -24.44 18.85
CA PHE A 92 -0.73 -23.17 19.48
C PHE A 92 0.79 -22.97 19.57
N GLY A 93 1.54 -24.02 19.94
CA GLY A 93 3.00 -24.02 19.89
C GLY A 93 3.51 -23.69 18.48
N ARG A 94 2.94 -24.33 17.47
CA ARG A 94 3.23 -24.07 16.04
C ARG A 94 2.91 -22.63 15.60
N ALA A 95 1.82 -22.06 16.07
CA ALA A 95 1.42 -20.68 15.76
C ALA A 95 2.28 -19.64 16.51
N LEU A 96 2.75 -19.99 17.72
CA LEU A 96 3.59 -19.13 18.56
C LEU A 96 5.09 -19.28 18.30
N SER A 97 5.52 -20.39 17.72
CA SER A 97 6.89 -20.59 17.22
C SER A 97 7.13 -19.58 16.11
N LEU A 98 7.66 -18.42 16.53
CA LEU A 98 8.07 -17.34 15.65
C LEU A 98 8.99 -17.91 14.57
N PRO A 99 8.78 -17.57 13.29
CA PRO A 99 9.69 -17.99 12.24
C PRO A 99 10.96 -17.14 12.35
N HIS A 100 11.86 -17.48 13.27
CA HIS A 100 13.23 -16.98 13.25
C HIS A 100 14.03 -17.71 12.15
N LEU A 101 13.46 -17.76 10.95
CA LEU A 101 14.16 -18.16 9.74
C LEU A 101 14.77 -16.91 9.15
N GLU A 102 16.05 -16.68 9.48
CA GLU A 102 16.94 -15.75 8.76
C GLU A 102 16.80 -15.97 7.23
N LYS A 103 16.66 -17.25 6.90
CA LYS A 103 16.40 -17.97 5.66
C LYS A 103 14.99 -18.44 5.28
N TYR A 104 14.04 -17.64 4.80
CA TYR A 104 12.79 -18.30 4.34
C TYR A 104 13.10 -19.24 3.16
N PRO A 105 12.66 -20.52 3.19
CA PRO A 105 13.02 -21.55 2.21
C PRO A 105 12.48 -21.28 0.81
N PHE A 106 11.64 -20.26 0.67
CA PHE A 106 11.14 -19.74 -0.59
C PHE A 106 11.23 -18.22 -0.59
N LYS A 107 11.33 -17.64 -1.78
CA LYS A 107 11.31 -16.20 -1.97
C LYS A 107 9.96 -15.64 -1.51
N ARG A 108 9.93 -15.03 -0.31
CA ARG A 108 8.78 -14.28 0.17
C ARG A 108 8.63 -13.03 -0.68
N VAL A 109 7.59 -12.99 -1.50
CA VAL A 109 7.15 -11.75 -2.16
C VAL A 109 6.23 -11.03 -1.17
N PRO A 110 6.54 -9.78 -0.76
CA PRO A 110 5.63 -8.99 0.05
C PRO A 110 4.28 -8.89 -0.65
N LYS A 111 3.22 -9.31 0.03
CA LYS A 111 1.88 -9.46 -0.54
C LYS A 111 0.86 -8.71 0.31
N ILE A 112 0.03 -7.87 -0.31
CA ILE A 112 -1.01 -7.11 0.38
C ILE A 112 -2.34 -7.88 0.31
N ALA A 113 -3.05 -8.00 1.44
CA ALA A 113 -4.39 -8.58 1.46
C ALA A 113 -5.45 -7.47 1.40
N PHE A 114 -6.34 -7.56 0.43
CA PHE A 114 -7.51 -6.70 0.27
C PHE A 114 -8.76 -7.46 0.70
N MET A 115 -9.52 -6.91 1.64
CA MET A 115 -10.77 -7.48 2.11
C MET A 115 -11.92 -6.53 1.75
N PHE A 116 -12.84 -7.00 0.91
CA PHE A 116 -14.02 -6.26 0.51
C PHE A 116 -15.23 -6.79 1.26
N LEU A 117 -15.85 -5.94 2.07
CA LEU A 117 -17.10 -6.25 2.78
C LEU A 117 -18.24 -5.59 2.03
N THR A 118 -19.15 -6.40 1.50
CA THR A 118 -20.24 -5.94 0.62
C THR A 118 -21.53 -6.64 1.02
N LYS A 119 -22.69 -6.04 0.71
CA LYS A 119 -23.98 -6.73 0.88
C LYS A 119 -24.45 -7.42 -0.40
N GLY A 120 -23.88 -7.07 -1.55
CA GLY A 120 -24.28 -7.52 -2.87
C GLY A 120 -23.11 -7.38 -3.85
N PRO A 121 -23.32 -6.89 -5.09
CA PRO A 121 -22.25 -6.70 -6.05
C PRO A 121 -21.10 -5.84 -5.52
N LEU A 122 -19.86 -6.18 -5.89
CA LEU A 122 -18.68 -5.43 -5.48
C LEU A 122 -18.73 -4.01 -6.05
N PRO A 123 -18.87 -2.96 -5.21
CA PRO A 123 -18.91 -1.60 -5.70
C PRO A 123 -17.57 -1.24 -6.35
N LEU A 124 -17.65 -0.48 -7.45
CA LEU A 124 -16.48 -0.02 -8.21
C LEU A 124 -15.60 -1.17 -8.74
N ALA A 125 -16.15 -2.38 -8.93
CA ALA A 125 -15.39 -3.51 -9.47
C ALA A 125 -14.55 -3.14 -10.72
N PRO A 126 -15.06 -2.41 -11.74
CA PRO A 126 -14.26 -2.03 -12.90
C PRO A 126 -13.05 -1.14 -12.58
N LEU A 127 -13.15 -0.27 -11.57
CA LEU A 127 -12.03 0.55 -11.11
C LEU A 127 -10.98 -0.32 -10.41
N TRP A 128 -11.43 -1.21 -9.54
CA TRP A 128 -10.56 -2.13 -8.82
C TRP A 128 -9.85 -3.09 -9.78
N GLU A 129 -10.50 -3.55 -10.86
CA GLU A 129 -9.81 -4.35 -11.89
C GLU A 129 -8.64 -3.60 -12.51
N ARG A 130 -8.81 -2.30 -12.81
CA ARG A 130 -7.72 -1.46 -13.34
C ARG A 130 -6.61 -1.26 -12.31
N PHE A 131 -6.96 -1.12 -11.04
CA PHE A 131 -5.99 -0.99 -9.94
C PHE A 131 -5.12 -2.25 -9.79
N PHE A 132 -5.73 -3.44 -9.91
CA PHE A 132 -5.03 -4.71 -9.73
C PHE A 132 -4.27 -5.19 -10.97
N LYS A 133 -4.62 -4.70 -12.16
CA LYS A 133 -3.99 -5.09 -13.42
C LYS A 133 -2.47 -4.90 -13.38
N GLY A 134 -1.71 -5.94 -13.74
CA GLY A 134 -0.24 -5.90 -13.82
C GLY A 134 0.48 -6.07 -12.47
N ASN A 135 -0.26 -6.32 -11.39
CA ASN A 135 0.29 -6.55 -10.05
C ASN A 135 0.06 -7.99 -9.57
N GLU A 136 -0.13 -8.94 -10.49
CA GLU A 136 -0.44 -10.33 -10.19
C GLU A 136 0.63 -10.94 -9.27
N GLY A 137 0.19 -11.69 -8.24
CA GLY A 137 1.08 -12.29 -7.25
C GLY A 137 1.50 -11.37 -6.09
N ARG A 138 1.28 -10.05 -6.19
CA ARG A 138 1.58 -9.08 -5.11
C ARG A 138 0.39 -8.75 -4.22
N TYR A 139 -0.78 -9.32 -4.52
CA TYR A 139 -1.98 -9.13 -3.71
C TYR A 139 -2.82 -10.40 -3.57
N SER A 140 -3.57 -10.48 -2.48
CA SER A 140 -4.66 -11.44 -2.27
C SER A 140 -5.96 -10.65 -2.12
N ILE A 141 -7.04 -11.12 -2.72
CA ILE A 141 -8.37 -10.49 -2.59
C ILE A 141 -9.31 -11.47 -1.91
N TYR A 142 -10.05 -10.98 -0.92
CA TYR A 142 -11.12 -11.69 -0.24
C TYR A 142 -12.38 -10.84 -0.31
N ILE A 143 -13.49 -11.43 -0.75
CA ILE A 143 -14.78 -10.75 -0.86
C ILE A 143 -15.74 -11.44 0.08
N HIS A 144 -16.24 -10.72 1.09
CA HIS A 144 -17.36 -11.16 1.90
C HIS A 144 -18.61 -10.42 1.46
N SER A 145 -19.58 -11.18 0.95
CA SER A 145 -20.91 -10.72 0.60
C SER A 145 -21.97 -11.33 1.53
N LEU A 146 -23.24 -10.97 1.36
CA LEU A 146 -24.32 -11.69 2.04
C LEU A 146 -24.38 -13.16 1.59
N PRO A 147 -24.82 -14.10 2.45
CA PRO A 147 -24.90 -15.52 2.11
C PRO A 147 -25.84 -15.79 0.92
N SER A 148 -26.82 -14.90 0.70
CA SER A 148 -27.79 -14.96 -0.39
C SER A 148 -27.28 -14.36 -1.70
N PHE A 149 -26.06 -13.80 -1.73
CA PHE A 149 -25.50 -13.17 -2.91
C PHE A 149 -24.34 -13.99 -3.45
N GLU A 150 -24.49 -14.50 -4.67
CA GLU A 150 -23.43 -15.14 -5.44
C GLU A 150 -22.88 -14.16 -6.48
N ALA A 151 -21.57 -13.94 -6.45
CA ALA A 151 -20.91 -13.06 -7.39
C ALA A 151 -20.55 -13.82 -8.68
N ASP A 152 -21.10 -13.39 -9.80
CA ASP A 152 -20.78 -13.92 -11.12
C ASP A 152 -19.64 -13.11 -11.76
N PHE A 153 -18.40 -13.48 -11.43
CA PHE A 153 -17.21 -12.90 -12.05
C PHE A 153 -16.70 -13.83 -13.16
N PRO A 154 -16.35 -13.30 -14.35
CA PRO A 154 -15.75 -14.11 -15.40
C PRO A 154 -14.38 -14.65 -14.94
N SER A 155 -13.95 -15.77 -15.51
CA SER A 155 -12.66 -16.41 -15.19
C SER A 155 -11.44 -15.51 -15.43
N SER A 156 -11.58 -14.49 -16.28
CA SER A 156 -10.55 -13.48 -16.54
C SER A 156 -10.47 -12.39 -15.47
N SER A 157 -11.47 -12.26 -14.60
CA SER A 157 -11.51 -11.22 -13.57
C SER A 157 -10.57 -11.56 -12.41
N VAL A 158 -9.96 -10.52 -11.82
CA VAL A 158 -9.16 -10.64 -10.59
C VAL A 158 -10.00 -11.10 -9.38
N PHE A 159 -11.33 -10.97 -9.47
CA PHE A 159 -12.29 -11.37 -8.44
C PHE A 159 -12.81 -12.80 -8.60
N TYR A 160 -12.42 -13.50 -9.68
CA TYR A 160 -12.84 -14.88 -9.91
C TYR A 160 -12.47 -15.79 -8.74
N LYS A 161 -13.47 -16.48 -8.19
CA LYS A 161 -13.34 -17.38 -7.03
C LYS A 161 -12.67 -16.72 -5.80
N ARG A 162 -12.87 -15.40 -5.62
CA ARG A 162 -12.39 -14.65 -4.44
C ARG A 162 -13.46 -14.43 -3.39
N GLN A 163 -14.69 -14.88 -3.63
CA GLN A 163 -15.78 -14.79 -2.68
C GLN A 163 -15.62 -15.83 -1.57
N THR A 164 -15.60 -15.35 -0.34
CA THR A 164 -15.65 -16.19 0.86
C THR A 164 -17.10 -16.34 1.29
N PRO A 165 -17.63 -17.56 1.39
CA PRO A 165 -19.00 -17.78 1.84
C PRO A 165 -19.16 -17.24 3.28
N SER A 166 -20.23 -16.47 3.50
CA SER A 166 -20.58 -15.94 4.80
C SER A 166 -21.65 -16.82 5.47
N GLN A 167 -21.63 -16.88 6.80
CA GLN A 167 -22.61 -17.62 7.59
C GLN A 167 -23.74 -16.69 8.06
N VAL A 168 -24.98 -17.18 8.03
CA VAL A 168 -26.11 -16.47 8.63
C VAL A 168 -26.00 -16.54 10.15
N LEU A 169 -25.90 -15.39 10.80
CA LEU A 169 -26.05 -15.31 12.26
C LEU A 169 -27.50 -15.65 12.62
N ARG A 170 -27.73 -16.86 13.17
CA ARG A 170 -29.00 -17.19 13.80
C ARG A 170 -29.14 -16.39 15.08
N ARG A 171 -30.10 -15.46 15.11
CA ARG A 171 -30.47 -14.74 16.33
C ARG A 171 -31.03 -15.77 17.31
N LEU A 172 -30.36 -15.99 18.43
CA LEU A 172 -30.96 -16.73 19.55
C LEU A 172 -32.16 -15.90 20.03
N GLN A 173 -33.37 -16.42 19.79
CA GLN A 173 -34.55 -15.93 20.48
C GLN A 173 -34.41 -16.40 21.93
N VAL A 174 -34.07 -15.47 22.81
CA VAL A 174 -34.20 -15.68 24.25
C VAL A 174 -35.72 -15.69 24.51
N LEU A 175 -36.26 -16.87 24.78
CA LEU A 175 -37.57 -17.08 25.38
C LEU A 175 -37.48 -16.82 26.89
#